data_AF-A0A2E8YE33-F1
#
_entry.id   AF-A0A2E8YE33-F1
#
_cell.length_a   1.000
_cell.length_b   1.000
_cell.length_c   1.000
_cell.angle_alpha   90.00
_cell.angle_beta   90.00
_cell.angle_gamma   90.00
#
_symmetry.space_group_name_H-M   'P 1'
#
loop_
_entity.id
_entity.type
_entity.pdbx_description
1 polymer ?
#
loop_
_entity_poly.entity_id
_entity_poly.type
_entity_poly.pdbx_seq_one_letter_code
_entity_poly.pdbx_strand_id
1 'polypeptide(L)'
;MLCVTWTRMSQPLARHLRFQKSLWTLFAAEGVQPGISSADALVCRCEAIDRDALMTLIAQSRPTALGNVKRLTRADIGRCQGRYCGAVIATLLANSVARRFEESDLWAPRPPIKPVTLAELSTLEFPDDTTRTTPP
;
A
#
# COMPACT_ATOMS: atom_id res chain seq x y z
N MET A 1 34.30 15.80 11.92
CA MET A 1 33.71 16.49 10.73
C MET A 1 32.35 15.91 10.28
N LEU A 2 32.10 14.59 10.39
CA LEU A 2 30.80 13.95 10.09
C LEU A 2 29.63 14.29 11.05
N CYS A 3 29.90 14.70 12.29
CA CYS A 3 28.87 15.01 13.30
C CYS A 3 28.16 16.36 13.03
N VAL A 4 28.89 17.35 12.47
CA VAL A 4 28.38 18.71 12.20
C VAL A 4 27.50 18.75 10.95
N THR A 5 27.76 17.87 9.97
CA THR A 5 26.91 17.70 8.79
C THR A 5 25.60 17.00 9.12
N TRP A 6 25.60 16.03 10.05
CA TRP A 6 24.40 15.31 10.48
C TRP A 6 23.42 16.18 11.28
N THR A 7 23.92 17.03 12.19
CA THR A 7 23.11 18.01 12.94
C THR A 7 22.51 19.10 12.04
N ARG A 8 23.18 19.45 10.94
CA ARG A 8 22.68 20.43 9.96
C ARG A 8 21.59 19.86 9.04
N MET A 9 21.57 18.54 8.83
CA MET A 9 20.52 17.83 8.08
C MET A 9 19.28 17.48 8.93
N SER A 10 19.42 17.38 10.26
CA SER A 10 18.34 16.91 11.16
C SER A 10 17.33 17.99 11.58
N GLN A 11 17.72 19.27 11.65
CA GLN A 11 16.78 20.35 11.97
C GLN A 11 15.65 20.54 10.93
N PRO A 12 15.93 20.51 9.60
CA PRO A 12 14.88 20.48 8.59
C PRO A 12 13.96 19.26 8.73
N LEU A 13 14.53 18.09 9.03
CA LEU A 13 13.79 16.84 9.16
C LEU A 13 12.76 16.89 10.30
N ALA A 14 13.15 17.40 11.48
CA ALA A 14 12.22 17.51 12.61
C ALA A 14 11.01 18.39 12.29
N ARG A 15 11.22 19.51 11.56
CA ARG A 15 10.12 20.37 11.09
C ARG A 15 9.24 19.65 10.07
N HIS A 16 9.83 18.94 9.10
CA HIS A 16 9.08 18.20 8.08
C HIS A 16 8.25 17.06 8.68
N LEU A 17 8.81 16.30 9.63
CA LEU A 17 8.08 15.23 10.32
C LEU A 17 6.92 15.77 11.17
N ARG A 18 7.09 16.93 11.84
CA ARG A 18 5.97 17.58 12.54
C ARG A 18 4.87 18.00 11.57
N PHE A 19 5.23 18.61 10.45
CA PHE A 19 4.28 19.02 9.42
C PHE A 19 3.53 17.81 8.83
N GLN A 20 4.26 16.75 8.47
CA GLN A 20 3.70 15.48 8.00
C GLN A 20 2.74 14.88 9.02
N LYS A 21 3.11 14.82 10.31
CA LYS A 21 2.24 14.32 11.38
C LYS A 21 0.94 15.11 11.46
N SER A 22 1.02 16.45 11.44
CA SER A 22 -0.18 17.29 11.44
C SER A 22 -1.07 17.05 10.23
N LEU A 23 -0.49 16.92 9.03
CA LEU A 23 -1.26 16.59 7.83
C LEU A 23 -1.94 15.22 7.96
N TRP A 24 -1.23 14.19 8.41
CA TRP A 24 -1.79 12.87 8.60
C TRP A 24 -2.91 12.83 9.64
N THR A 25 -2.82 13.63 10.70
CA THR A 25 -3.91 13.76 11.68
C THR A 25 -5.12 14.50 11.11
N LEU A 26 -4.91 15.63 10.43
CA LEU A 26 -6.00 16.43 9.85
C LEU A 26 -6.73 15.70 8.72
N PHE A 27 -6.01 14.92 7.93
CA PHE A 27 -6.55 14.14 6.81
C PHE A 27 -6.67 12.65 7.12
N ALA A 28 -6.67 12.27 8.40
CA ALA A 28 -6.93 10.89 8.79
C ALA A 28 -8.33 10.51 8.31
N ALA A 29 -8.43 9.58 7.37
CA ALA A 29 -9.71 9.05 6.97
C ALA A 29 -10.27 8.21 8.12
N GLU A 30 -11.50 8.51 8.54
CA GLU A 30 -12.29 7.54 9.30
C GLU A 30 -12.41 6.29 8.42
N GLY A 31 -12.00 5.13 8.96
CA GLY A 31 -11.94 3.89 8.19
C GLY A 31 -13.26 3.60 7.48
N VAL A 32 -13.21 2.79 6.41
CA VAL A 32 -14.42 2.45 5.64
C VAL A 32 -15.47 1.87 6.59
N GLN A 33 -16.57 2.61 6.75
CA GLN A 33 -17.74 2.17 7.47
C GLN A 33 -18.45 1.11 6.61
N PRO A 34 -18.42 -0.18 6.98
CA PRO A 34 -18.89 -1.27 6.12
C PRO A 34 -20.39 -1.15 5.76
N GLY A 35 -21.16 -0.42 6.56
CA GLY A 35 -22.61 -0.25 6.40
C GLY A 35 -23.05 0.89 5.47
N ILE A 36 -22.14 1.68 4.91
CA ILE A 36 -22.51 2.85 4.09
C ILE A 36 -22.65 2.51 2.59
N SER A 37 -22.10 1.39 2.13
CA SER A 37 -22.15 0.97 0.73
C SER A 37 -23.27 -0.03 0.45
N SER A 38 -23.66 -0.17 -0.82
CA SER A 38 -24.54 -1.25 -1.30
C SER A 38 -23.77 -2.57 -1.47
N ALA A 39 -24.48 -3.70 -1.58
CA ALA A 39 -23.87 -5.02 -1.74
C ALA A 39 -23.05 -5.16 -3.05
N ASP A 40 -23.55 -4.55 -4.12
CA ASP A 40 -22.94 -4.48 -5.44
C ASP A 40 -21.86 -3.38 -5.57
N ALA A 41 -21.56 -2.66 -4.48
CA ALA A 41 -20.54 -1.63 -4.51
C ALA A 41 -19.16 -2.23 -4.82
N LEU A 42 -18.53 -1.77 -5.90
CA LEU A 42 -17.21 -2.22 -6.31
C LEU A 42 -16.16 -1.83 -5.26
N VAL A 43 -15.55 -2.85 -4.64
CA VAL A 43 -14.39 -2.69 -3.75
C VAL A 43 -13.10 -2.62 -4.57
N CYS A 44 -12.93 -3.52 -5.56
CA CYS A 44 -11.79 -3.50 -6.46
C CYS A 44 -12.23 -3.30 -7.91
N ARG A 45 -12.01 -2.09 -8.44
CA ARG A 45 -12.34 -1.78 -9.84
C ARG A 45 -11.52 -2.59 -10.85
N CYS A 46 -10.25 -2.86 -10.58
CA CYS A 46 -9.38 -3.52 -11.55
C CYS A 46 -9.72 -5.00 -11.76
N GLU A 47 -10.11 -5.70 -10.68
CA GLU A 47 -10.50 -7.12 -10.75
C GLU A 47 -12.02 -7.30 -10.70
N ALA A 48 -12.79 -6.20 -10.81
CA ALA A 48 -14.25 -6.17 -10.77
C ALA A 48 -14.86 -6.93 -9.57
N ILE A 49 -14.33 -6.69 -8.37
CA ILE A 49 -14.80 -7.33 -7.13
C ILE A 49 -15.74 -6.38 -6.40
N ASP A 50 -17.00 -6.78 -6.24
CA ASP A 50 -17.96 -6.11 -5.37
C ASP A 50 -17.82 -6.53 -3.90
N ARG A 51 -18.52 -5.81 -3.01
CA ARG A 51 -18.46 -6.01 -1.58
C ARG A 51 -18.98 -7.39 -1.18
N ASP A 52 -20.10 -7.82 -1.74
CA ASP A 52 -20.74 -9.08 -1.36
C ASP A 52 -19.89 -10.29 -1.74
N ALA A 53 -19.30 -10.27 -2.94
CA ALA A 53 -18.35 -11.27 -3.40
C ALA A 53 -17.13 -11.35 -2.47
N LEU A 54 -16.58 -10.20 -2.06
CA LEU A 54 -15.46 -10.16 -1.12
C LEU A 54 -15.84 -10.70 0.26
N MET A 55 -16.99 -10.30 0.81
CA MET A 55 -17.46 -10.76 2.13
C MET A 55 -17.78 -12.26 2.12
N THR A 56 -18.40 -12.76 1.06
CA THR A 56 -18.65 -14.20 0.84
C THR A 56 -17.33 -14.97 0.83
N LEU A 57 -16.33 -14.48 0.10
CA LEU A 57 -15.01 -15.10 0.06
C LEU A 57 -14.31 -15.09 1.42
N ILE A 58 -14.39 -14.01 2.18
CA ILE A 58 -13.85 -13.91 3.54
C ILE A 58 -14.53 -14.94 4.45
N ALA A 59 -15.86 -15.06 4.39
CA ALA A 59 -16.62 -16.00 5.20
C ALA A 59 -16.27 -17.47 4.88
N GLN A 60 -16.11 -17.80 3.60
CA GLN A 60 -15.82 -19.16 3.14
C GLN A 60 -14.37 -19.58 3.35
N SER A 61 -13.43 -18.70 2.99
CA SER A 61 -11.99 -19.02 2.97
C SER A 61 -11.25 -18.64 4.26
N ARG A 62 -11.88 -17.85 5.12
CA ARG A 62 -11.35 -17.37 6.42
C ARG A 62 -9.88 -16.90 6.34
N PRO A 63 -9.53 -16.00 5.39
CA PRO A 63 -8.18 -15.47 5.28
C PRO A 63 -7.79 -14.72 6.57
N THR A 64 -6.54 -14.88 7.02
CA THR A 64 -6.04 -14.21 8.23
C THR A 64 -5.11 -13.03 7.92
N ALA A 65 -4.63 -12.93 6.68
CA ALA A 65 -3.76 -11.85 6.21
C ALA A 65 -4.19 -11.32 4.84
N LEU A 66 -3.85 -10.06 4.56
CA LEU A 66 -4.08 -9.41 3.27
C LEU A 66 -3.39 -10.16 2.10
N GLY A 67 -2.28 -10.84 2.36
CA GLY A 67 -1.63 -11.70 1.37
C GLY A 67 -2.51 -12.88 0.93
N ASN A 68 -3.37 -13.42 1.80
CA ASN A 68 -4.32 -14.47 1.42
C ASN A 68 -5.40 -13.91 0.50
N VAL A 69 -5.97 -12.75 0.86
CA VAL A 69 -6.99 -12.08 0.03
C VAL A 69 -6.43 -11.78 -1.36
N LYS A 70 -5.20 -11.25 -1.45
CA LYS A 70 -4.51 -11.01 -2.73
C LYS A 70 -4.39 -12.27 -3.59
N ARG A 71 -4.08 -13.43 -3.00
CA ARG A 71 -3.97 -14.71 -3.76
C ARG A 71 -5.33 -15.24 -4.21
N LEU A 72 -6.37 -15.07 -3.38
CA LEU A 72 -7.71 -15.55 -3.67
C LEU A 72 -8.46 -14.66 -4.68
N THR A 73 -8.18 -13.36 -4.66
CA THR A 73 -8.97 -12.36 -5.41
C THR A 73 -8.19 -11.62 -6.49
N ARG A 74 -6.85 -11.71 -6.49
CA ARG A 74 -5.95 -10.85 -7.28
C ARG A 74 -6.07 -9.35 -6.99
N ALA A 75 -6.87 -8.92 -6.01
CA ALA A 75 -6.83 -7.55 -5.54
C ALA A 75 -5.38 -7.17 -5.17
N ASP A 76 -4.98 -5.94 -5.47
CA ASP A 76 -3.59 -5.43 -5.53
C ASP A 76 -2.87 -5.62 -6.87
N ILE A 77 -3.23 -6.59 -7.71
CA ILE A 77 -2.42 -6.94 -8.90
C ILE A 77 -2.82 -6.10 -10.14
N GLY A 78 -3.94 -5.39 -10.08
CA GLY A 78 -4.42 -4.55 -11.17
C GLY A 78 -3.61 -3.28 -11.42
N ARG A 79 -4.01 -2.49 -12.42
CA ARG A 79 -3.34 -1.23 -12.82
C ARG A 79 -3.16 -0.23 -11.68
N CYS A 80 -4.06 -0.25 -10.69
CA CYS A 80 -3.99 0.64 -9.53
C CYS A 80 -3.03 0.17 -8.44
N GLN A 81 -2.51 -1.06 -8.50
CA GLN A 81 -1.60 -1.64 -7.51
C GLN A 81 -2.09 -1.46 -6.06
N GLY A 82 -3.36 -1.81 -5.82
CA GLY A 82 -3.96 -1.76 -4.48
C GLY A 82 -4.29 -0.37 -3.94
N ARG A 83 -3.95 0.71 -4.65
CA ARG A 83 -4.10 2.10 -4.15
C ARG A 83 -5.51 2.49 -3.71
N TYR A 84 -6.53 1.94 -4.36
CA TYR A 84 -7.93 2.25 -4.04
C TYR A 84 -8.58 1.20 -3.13
N CYS A 85 -8.28 -0.08 -3.35
CA CYS A 85 -8.95 -1.17 -2.65
C CYS A 85 -8.22 -1.64 -1.38
N GLY A 86 -6.92 -1.37 -1.23
CA GLY A 86 -6.09 -1.96 -0.17
C GLY A 86 -6.56 -1.60 1.24
N ALA A 87 -6.74 -0.31 1.52
CA ALA A 87 -7.24 0.15 2.82
C ALA A 87 -8.66 -0.36 3.10
N VAL A 88 -9.52 -0.36 2.08
CA VAL A 88 -10.91 -0.85 2.17
C VAL A 88 -10.93 -2.34 2.55
N ILE A 89 -10.17 -3.16 1.82
CA ILE A 89 -10.07 -4.61 2.06
C ILE A 89 -9.46 -4.87 3.44
N ALA A 90 -8.44 -4.11 3.85
CA ALA A 90 -7.85 -4.22 5.18
C ALA A 90 -8.89 -3.97 6.27
N THR A 91 -9.70 -2.93 6.15
CA THR A 91 -10.78 -2.63 7.11
C THR A 91 -11.85 -3.72 7.14
N LEU A 92 -12.31 -4.20 5.98
CA LEU A 92 -13.32 -5.26 5.91
C LEU A 92 -12.80 -6.58 6.49
N LEU A 93 -11.54 -6.93 6.21
CA LEU A 93 -10.90 -8.12 6.75
C LEU A 93 -10.69 -8.00 8.27
N ALA A 94 -10.25 -6.84 8.77
CA ALA A 94 -10.01 -6.58 10.19
C ALA A 94 -11.23 -6.92 11.06
N ASN A 95 -12.43 -6.57 10.57
CA ASN A 95 -13.70 -6.88 11.25
C ASN A 95 -13.94 -8.39 11.36
N SER A 96 -13.53 -9.16 10.36
CA SER A 96 -13.71 -10.62 10.36
C SER A 96 -12.70 -11.37 11.23
N VAL A 97 -11.48 -10.84 11.39
CA VAL A 97 -10.40 -11.49 12.16
C VAL A 97 -10.23 -10.91 13.57
N ALA A 98 -11.07 -9.94 13.95
CA ALA A 98 -11.00 -9.22 15.23
C ALA A 98 -9.61 -8.63 15.55
N ARG A 99 -8.90 -8.16 14.53
CA ARG A 99 -7.56 -7.57 14.64
C ARG A 99 -7.44 -6.35 13.73
N ARG A 100 -6.77 -5.31 14.22
CA ARG A 100 -6.35 -4.16 13.41
C ARG A 100 -5.09 -4.51 12.59
N PHE A 101 -5.10 -4.15 11.32
CA PHE A 101 -3.92 -4.22 10.47
C PHE A 101 -3.09 -2.94 10.63
N GLU A 102 -1.79 -3.12 10.82
CA GLU A 102 -0.81 -2.04 10.82
C GLU A 102 -0.20 -1.87 9.42
N GLU A 103 0.57 -0.80 9.21
CA GLU A 103 1.19 -0.51 7.91
C GLU A 103 2.04 -1.69 7.39
N SER A 104 2.74 -2.40 8.28
CA SER A 104 3.56 -3.57 7.95
C SER A 104 2.75 -4.78 7.46
N ASP A 105 1.46 -4.83 7.74
CA ASP A 105 0.59 -5.91 7.29
C ASP A 105 0.00 -5.64 5.89
N LEU A 106 0.07 -4.38 5.42
CA LEU A 106 -0.42 -3.98 4.11
C LEU A 106 0.46 -4.56 3.00
N TRP A 107 -0.05 -4.51 1.76
CA TRP A 107 0.74 -4.93 0.60
C TRP A 107 1.93 -4.00 0.38
N ALA A 108 3.12 -4.59 0.29
CA ALA A 108 4.35 -3.83 0.07
C ALA A 108 4.35 -3.16 -1.31
N PRO A 109 4.52 -1.82 -1.39
CA PRO A 109 4.70 -1.12 -2.65
C PRO A 109 5.94 -1.65 -3.39
N ARG A 110 5.79 -1.94 -4.69
CA ARG A 110 6.90 -2.38 -5.55
C ARG A 110 7.18 -1.32 -6.61
N PRO A 111 8.45 -1.04 -6.94
CA PRO A 111 8.77 -0.24 -8.12
C PRO A 111 8.37 -1.01 -9.39
N PRO A 112 7.85 -0.33 -10.42
CA PRO A 112 7.55 1.10 -10.48
C PRO A 112 6.21 1.47 -9.80
N ILE A 113 6.18 2.56 -9.04
CA ILE A 113 4.99 2.96 -8.24
C ILE A 113 3.80 3.44 -9.08
N LYS A 114 4.08 3.87 -10.32
CA LYS A 114 3.10 4.14 -11.37
C LYS A 114 3.51 3.30 -12.57
N PRO A 115 2.55 2.73 -13.33
CA PRO A 115 2.87 2.06 -14.57
C PRO A 115 3.65 3.00 -15.50
N VAL A 116 4.79 2.51 -15.98
CA VAL A 116 5.63 3.13 -17.00
C VAL A 116 5.70 2.19 -18.19
N THR A 117 5.86 2.75 -19.38
CA THR A 117 6.02 1.97 -20.59
C THR A 117 7.42 1.35 -20.66
N LEU A 118 7.56 0.27 -21.43
CA LEU A 118 8.88 -0.30 -21.70
C LEU A 118 9.80 0.67 -22.46
N ALA A 119 9.22 1.54 -23.29
CA ALA A 119 9.97 2.58 -24.00
C ALA A 119 10.58 3.59 -23.02
N GLU A 120 9.79 4.11 -22.06
CA GLU A 120 10.32 5.01 -21.02
C GLU A 120 11.41 4.32 -20.19
N LEU A 121 11.18 3.07 -19.78
CA LEU A 121 12.19 2.28 -19.06
C LEU A 121 13.48 2.09 -19.86
N SER A 122 13.39 1.93 -21.20
CA SER A 122 14.57 1.73 -22.06
C SER A 122 15.47 2.97 -22.18
N THR A 123 14.94 4.15 -21.86
CA THR A 123 15.71 5.41 -21.89
C THR A 123 16.47 5.68 -20.59
N LEU A 124 16.26 4.86 -19.55
CA LEU A 124 16.97 5.02 -18.29
C LEU A 124 18.40 4.47 -18.43
N GLU A 125 19.39 5.33 -18.19
CA GLU A 125 20.78 4.93 -18.05
C GLU A 125 20.96 4.25 -16.69
N PHE A 126 21.24 2.95 -16.71
CA PHE A 126 21.68 2.23 -15.52
C PHE A 126 23.22 2.22 -15.51
N PRO A 127 23.87 2.59 -14.39
CA PRO A 127 25.31 2.43 -14.28
C PRO A 127 25.68 0.96 -14.50
N ASP A 128 26.70 0.71 -15.32
CA ASP A 128 27.15 -0.63 -15.67
C ASP A 128 27.68 -1.36 -14.42
N ASP A 129 27.17 -2.57 -14.18
CA ASP A 129 27.48 -3.39 -12.99
C ASP A 129 28.95 -3.83 -12.96
N THR A 130 29.68 -3.65 -14.07
CA THR A 130 31.11 -3.92 -14.19
C THR A 130 31.99 -3.00 -13.32
N THR A 131 31.44 -1.91 -12.78
CA THR A 131 32.15 -0.97 -11.90
C THR A 131 31.90 -1.19 -10.41
N ARG A 132 31.05 -2.17 -10.04
CA ARG A 132 30.72 -2.46 -8.64
C ARG A 132 31.87 -3.25 -8.00
N THR A 133 32.87 -2.56 -7.47
CA THR A 133 33.86 -3.16 -6.57
C THR A 133 33.11 -3.78 -5.41
N THR A 134 33.11 -5.11 -5.31
CA THR A 134 32.53 -5.84 -4.18
C THR A 134 33.17 -5.30 -2.90
N PRO A 135 32.39 -4.74 -1.93
CA PRO A 135 32.96 -4.34 -0.66
C PRO A 135 33.51 -5.57 0.08
N PRO A 136 34.60 -5.43 0.85
CA PRO A 136 35.20 -6.52 1.61
C PRO A 136 34.27 -7.06 2.71
#